data_AF-A0AA40KT63-F1
#
_entry.id   AF-A0AA40KT63-F1
#
_cell.length_a   1.000
_cell.length_b   1.000
_cell.length_c   1.000
_cell.angle_alpha   90.00
_cell.angle_beta   90.00
_cell.angle_gamma   90.00
#
_symmetry.space_group_name_H-M   'P 1'
#
loop_
_entity.id
_entity.type
_entity.pdbx_description
1 polymer ?
#
loop_
_entity_poly.entity_id
_entity_poly.type
_entity_poly.pdbx_seq_one_letter_code
_entity_poly.pdbx_strand_id
1 'polypeptide(L)'
;MKGIPEYLSKTGNGESQQLIAQAICGNIERWNRYWEKEERRKCDICEGAPGTMEHLTRECRKMDRKIGIEEVLSGRKDEKVEKWLRVVKEKRKIARNNRQ
;
A
#
# COMPACT_ATOMS: atom_id res chain seq x y z
N MET A 1 -26.81 -7.25 9.00
CA MET A 1 -25.33 -7.25 8.86
C MET A 1 -24.87 -5.88 8.36
N LYS A 2 -24.45 -4.97 9.25
CA LYS A 2 -23.77 -3.71 8.89
C LYS A 2 -22.51 -3.67 9.74
N GLY A 3 -21.33 -3.86 9.14
CA GLY A 3 -20.07 -3.87 9.88
C GLY A 3 -18.95 -4.71 9.28
N ILE A 4 -19.24 -5.61 8.33
CA ILE A 4 -18.20 -6.33 7.59
C ILE A 4 -17.79 -5.47 6.38
N PRO A 5 -16.52 -5.05 6.28
CA PRO A 5 -15.99 -4.35 5.12
C PRO A 5 -16.30 -5.07 3.80
N GLU A 6 -16.57 -4.31 2.75
CA GLU A 6 -17.01 -4.85 1.46
C GLU A 6 -15.96 -5.81 0.84
N TYR A 7 -14.67 -5.57 1.08
CA TYR A 7 -13.61 -6.48 0.64
C TYR A 7 -13.66 -7.87 1.29
N LEU A 8 -14.33 -8.04 2.44
CA LEU A 8 -14.50 -9.33 3.15
C LEU A 8 -15.83 -10.03 2.85
N SER A 9 -16.80 -9.36 2.22
CA SER A 9 -18.19 -9.85 2.15
C SER A 9 -18.50 -10.72 0.93
N LYS A 10 -17.62 -10.81 -0.07
CA LYS A 10 -17.88 -11.55 -1.32
C LYS A 10 -16.89 -12.70 -1.56
N THR A 11 -17.40 -13.79 -2.11
CA THR A 11 -16.64 -14.91 -2.68
C THR A 11 -16.16 -14.54 -4.10
N GLY A 12 -14.88 -14.17 -4.26
CA GLY A 12 -14.25 -13.99 -5.57
C GLY A 12 -13.17 -12.90 -5.68
N ASN A 13 -12.11 -13.22 -6.44
CA ASN A 13 -10.86 -12.47 -6.69
C ASN A 13 -9.99 -12.21 -5.45
N GLY A 14 -9.52 -13.32 -4.84
CA GLY A 14 -8.74 -13.32 -3.59
C GLY A 14 -7.51 -12.43 -3.61
N GLU A 15 -6.82 -12.27 -4.74
CA GLU A 15 -5.65 -11.38 -4.82
C GLU A 15 -6.00 -9.90 -4.59
N SER A 16 -7.06 -9.39 -5.21
CA SER A 16 -7.49 -7.99 -5.03
C SER A 16 -7.95 -7.74 -3.60
N GLN A 17 -8.71 -8.67 -3.02
CA GLN A 17 -9.16 -8.59 -1.62
C GLN A 17 -7.98 -8.62 -0.65
N GLN A 18 -7.01 -9.50 -0.86
CA GLN A 18 -5.78 -9.55 -0.07
C GLN A 18 -4.97 -8.26 -0.20
N LEU A 19 -4.92 -7.65 -1.39
CA LEU A 19 -4.21 -6.40 -1.63
C LEU A 19 -4.79 -5.25 -0.80
N ILE A 20 -6.11 -5.11 -0.84
CA ILE A 20 -6.86 -4.10 -0.08
C ILE A 20 -6.71 -4.36 1.42
N ALA A 21 -6.84 -5.62 1.86
CA ALA A 21 -6.63 -6.01 3.25
C ALA A 21 -5.21 -5.66 3.73
N GLN A 22 -4.18 -5.95 2.94
CA GLN A 22 -2.79 -5.60 3.26
C GLN A 22 -2.59 -4.08 3.39
N ALA A 23 -3.27 -3.29 2.57
CA ALA A 23 -3.20 -1.84 2.63
C ALA A 23 -3.83 -1.31 3.93
N ILE A 24 -5.07 -1.74 4.22
CA ILE A 24 -5.85 -1.30 5.38
C ILE A 24 -5.19 -1.73 6.69
N CYS A 25 -4.70 -2.97 6.75
CA CYS A 25 -4.01 -3.48 7.94
C CYS A 25 -2.58 -2.93 8.09
N GLY A 26 -2.14 -2.04 7.20
CA GLY A 26 -0.83 -1.40 7.30
C GLY A 26 0.35 -2.30 6.93
N ASN A 27 0.13 -3.51 6.42
CA ASN A 27 1.19 -4.42 5.95
C ASN A 27 1.98 -3.83 4.77
N ILE A 28 1.35 -2.91 4.02
CA ILE A 28 2.02 -2.19 2.93
C ILE A 28 2.98 -1.13 3.48
N GLU A 29 2.75 -0.58 4.66
CA GLU A 29 3.65 0.40 5.26
C GLU A 29 4.89 -0.26 5.82
N ARG A 30 6.07 0.19 5.41
CA ARG A 30 7.33 -0.25 6.04
C ARG A 30 7.49 0.29 7.45
N TRP A 31 6.90 1.45 7.72
CA TRP A 31 6.99 2.09 9.02
C TRP A 31 6.41 1.23 10.15
N ASN A 32 5.38 0.41 9.84
CA ASN A 32 4.75 -0.50 10.80
C ASN A 32 5.61 -1.71 11.19
N ARG A 33 6.76 -1.93 10.55
CA ARG A 33 7.70 -3.00 10.90
C ARG A 33 8.57 -2.59 12.08
N TYR A 34 7.98 -2.37 13.24
CA TYR A 34 8.66 -1.83 14.43
C TYR A 34 9.87 -2.68 14.89
N TRP A 35 9.93 -3.94 14.49
CA TRP A 35 11.06 -4.85 14.73
C TRP A 35 12.27 -4.61 13.81
N GLU A 36 12.16 -3.79 12.76
CA GLU A 36 13.27 -3.44 11.86
C GLU A 36 13.95 -2.12 12.26
N LYS A 37 15.26 -2.02 11.95
CA LYS A 37 16.02 -0.77 12.05
C LYS A 37 15.34 0.33 11.24
N GLU A 38 15.40 1.57 11.73
CA GLU A 38 14.74 2.73 11.11
C GLU A 38 15.14 2.94 9.64
N GLU A 39 16.40 2.73 9.29
CA GLU A 39 16.90 2.78 7.91
C GLU A 39 16.14 1.83 6.97
N ARG A 40 15.74 0.65 7.47
CA ARG A 40 14.98 -0.34 6.71
C ARG A 40 13.48 -0.03 6.66
N ARG A 41 12.99 0.85 7.54
CA ARG A 41 11.61 1.33 7.61
C ARG A 41 11.33 2.53 6.68
N LYS A 42 12.35 3.03 5.98
CA LYS A 42 12.21 4.05 4.93
C LYS A 42 11.41 3.54 3.73
N CYS A 43 10.88 4.46 2.93
CA CYS A 43 10.21 4.17 1.67
C CYS A 43 11.16 3.41 0.73
N ASP A 44 10.80 2.19 0.36
CA ASP A 44 11.62 1.34 -0.50
C ASP A 44 11.57 1.70 -1.99
N ILE A 45 10.85 2.77 -2.33
CA ILE A 45 10.80 3.33 -3.68
C ILE A 45 11.72 4.56 -3.76
N CYS A 46 11.56 5.53 -2.86
CA CYS A 46 12.25 6.82 -2.92
C CYS A 46 13.40 6.99 -1.92
N GLU A 47 13.43 6.20 -0.85
CA GLU A 47 14.41 6.16 0.25
C GLU A 47 14.58 7.45 1.07
N GLY A 48 13.84 8.51 0.74
CA GLY A 48 14.01 9.84 1.34
C GLY A 48 13.17 10.09 2.60
N ALA A 49 12.24 9.19 2.95
CA ALA A 49 11.28 9.40 4.04
C ALA A 49 10.83 8.06 4.65
N PRO A 50 10.17 8.06 5.82
CA PRO A 50 9.48 6.90 6.37
C PRO A 50 8.51 6.27 5.36
N GLY A 51 8.46 4.94 5.31
CA GLY A 51 7.61 4.21 4.36
C GLY A 51 6.15 4.10 4.80
N THR A 52 5.51 5.22 5.10
CA THR A 52 4.08 5.31 5.50
C THR A 52 3.16 5.36 4.27
N MET A 53 1.86 5.11 4.47
CA MET A 53 0.86 5.24 3.40
C MET A 53 0.62 6.71 3.04
N GLU A 54 0.69 7.60 4.01
CA GLU A 54 0.67 9.05 3.77
C GLU A 54 1.81 9.46 2.84
N HIS A 55 3.03 9.00 3.11
CA HIS A 55 4.15 9.25 2.22
C HIS A 55 3.89 8.71 0.81
N LEU A 56 3.45 7.46 0.69
CA LEU A 56 3.20 6.84 -0.62
C LEU A 56 2.11 7.54 -1.44
N THR A 57 1.05 8.03 -0.79
CA THR A 57 -0.11 8.66 -1.45
C THR A 57 0.10 10.16 -1.74
N ARG A 58 0.83 10.89 -0.89
CA ARG A 58 0.92 12.37 -0.96
C ARG A 58 2.31 12.93 -1.20
N GLU A 59 3.36 12.27 -0.74
CA GLU A 59 4.69 12.89 -0.67
C GLU A 59 5.70 12.26 -1.64
N CYS A 60 5.58 10.96 -1.88
CA CYS A 60 6.58 10.18 -2.59
C CYS A 60 6.76 10.69 -4.02
N ARG A 61 7.90 11.33 -4.28
CA ARG A 61 8.29 11.87 -5.61
C ARG A 61 8.32 10.84 -6.74
N LYS A 62 8.39 9.54 -6.41
CA LYS A 62 8.43 8.44 -7.37
C LYS A 62 7.07 7.74 -7.54
N MET A 63 6.02 8.21 -6.86
CA MET A 63 4.65 7.72 -6.98
C MET A 63 3.74 8.78 -7.58
N ASP A 64 2.71 8.30 -8.27
CA ASP A 64 1.63 9.14 -8.78
C ASP A 64 0.61 9.38 -7.66
N ARG A 65 0.27 10.64 -7.40
CA ARG A 65 -0.55 11.11 -6.26
C ARG A 65 -2.05 11.11 -6.57
N LYS A 66 -2.48 10.17 -7.41
CA LYS A 66 -3.85 10.06 -7.91
C LYS A 66 -4.87 9.56 -6.89
N ILE A 67 -4.42 9.07 -5.73
CA ILE A 67 -5.26 8.46 -4.70
C ILE A 67 -4.95 9.07 -3.34
N GLY A 68 -6.01 9.42 -2.61
CA GLY A 68 -5.95 9.84 -1.22
C GLY A 68 -5.92 8.66 -0.25
N ILE A 69 -5.33 8.89 0.93
CA ILE A 69 -5.26 7.88 2.00
C ILE A 69 -6.63 7.35 2.41
N GLU A 70 -7.66 8.19 2.44
CA GLU A 70 -9.03 7.79 2.78
C GLU A 70 -9.63 6.82 1.75
N GLU A 71 -9.35 7.00 0.46
CA GLU A 71 -9.79 6.06 -0.59
C GLU A 71 -9.18 4.67 -0.32
N VAL A 72 -7.89 4.61 0.03
CA VAL A 72 -7.18 3.36 0.35
C VAL A 72 -7.76 2.69 1.60
N LEU A 73 -8.06 3.47 2.64
CA LEU A 73 -8.54 2.95 3.92
C LEU A 73 -10.05 2.69 3.97
N SER A 74 -10.79 3.06 2.94
CA SER A 74 -12.26 2.98 2.90
C SER A 74 -12.83 1.56 3.00
N GLY A 75 -12.03 0.53 2.72
CA GLY A 75 -12.50 -0.86 2.69
C GLY A 75 -13.46 -1.18 1.54
N ARG A 76 -13.72 -0.20 0.67
CA ARG A 76 -14.52 -0.37 -0.55
C ARG A 76 -13.68 -1.02 -1.62
N LYS A 77 -14.32 -1.81 -2.47
CA LYS A 77 -13.67 -2.34 -3.66
C LYS A 77 -13.62 -1.23 -4.72
N ASP A 78 -12.47 -0.56 -4.79
CA ASP A 78 -12.22 0.52 -5.74
C ASP A 78 -11.13 0.11 -6.74
N GLU A 79 -11.49 0.01 -8.02
CA GLU A 79 -10.57 -0.38 -9.10
C GLU A 79 -9.37 0.57 -9.22
N LYS A 80 -9.58 1.87 -8.93
CA LYS A 80 -8.52 2.87 -8.92
C LYS A 80 -7.49 2.52 -7.83
N VAL A 81 -7.98 2.24 -6.62
CA VAL A 81 -7.16 1.82 -5.47
C VAL A 81 -6.42 0.52 -5.79
N GLU A 82 -7.10 -0.49 -6.33
CA GLU A 82 -6.48 -1.75 -6.71
C GLU A 82 -5.34 -1.55 -7.73
N LYS A 83 -5.58 -0.77 -8.79
CA LYS A 83 -4.55 -0.46 -9.81
C LYS A 83 -3.36 0.26 -9.20
N TRP A 84 -3.60 1.26 -8.36
CA TRP A 84 -2.53 2.01 -7.71
C TRP A 84 -1.69 1.12 -6.77
N LEU A 85 -2.33 0.25 -5.98
CA LEU A 85 -1.64 -0.70 -5.10
C LEU A 85 -0.78 -1.70 -5.90
N ARG A 86 -1.22 -2.13 -7.09
CA ARG A 86 -0.40 -2.94 -8.01
C ARG A 86 0.83 -2.17 -8.48
N VAL A 87 0.69 -0.89 -8.84
CA VAL A 87 1.82 -0.02 -9.21
C VAL A 87 2.82 0.13 -8.07
N VAL A 88 2.34 0.28 -6.82
CA VAL A 88 3.22 0.30 -5.64
C VAL A 88 4.04 -0.99 -5.55
N LYS A 89 3.41 -2.17 -5.68
CA LYS A 89 4.12 -3.46 -5.64
C LYS A 89 5.17 -3.58 -6.75
N GLU A 90 4.84 -3.16 -7.96
CA GLU A 90 5.76 -3.25 -9.10
C GLU A 90 6.96 -2.31 -8.92
N LYS A 91 6.73 -1.05 -8.53
CA LYS A 91 7.83 -0.11 -8.24
C LYS A 91 8.74 -0.60 -7.12
N ARG A 92 8.19 -1.27 -6.10
CA ARG A 92 8.98 -1.93 -5.05
C ARG A 92 9.83 -3.07 -5.56
N LYS A 93 9.29 -3.89 -6.48
CA LYS A 93 10.02 -4.99 -7.11
C LYS A 93 11.19 -4.45 -7.94
N ILE A 94 10.93 -3.47 -8.80
CA ILE A 94 11.98 -2.77 -9.58
C ILE A 94 13.04 -2.18 -8.66
N ALA A 95 12.63 -1.46 -7.61
CA ALA A 95 13.57 -0.86 -6.67
C ALA A 95 14.39 -1.87 -5.86
N ARG A 96 13.93 -3.12 -5.70
CA ARG A 96 14.71 -4.20 -5.07
C ARG A 96 15.70 -4.82 -6.06
N ASN A 97 15.25 -5.06 -7.30
CA ASN A 97 16.09 -5.61 -8.34
C ASN A 97 17.26 -4.68 -8.69
N ASN A 98 17.05 -3.36 -8.69
CA ASN A 98 18.11 -2.38 -8.93
C ASN A 98 19.17 -2.29 -7.80
N ARG A 99 18.97 -2.99 -6.67
CA ARG A 99 19.91 -3.04 -5.54
C ARG A 99 20.67 -4.35 -5.46
N GLN A 100 20.31 -5.35 -6.27
CA GLN A 100 21.03 -6.61 -6.45
C GLN A 100 22.01 -6.46 -7.61
#